data_AF-A0A379EEG7-F1
#
_entry.id   AF-A0A379EEG7-F1
#
_cell.length_a   1.000
_cell.length_b   1.000
_cell.length_c   1.000
_cell.angle_alpha   90.00
_cell.angle_beta   90.00
_cell.angle_gamma   90.00
#
_symmetry.space_group_name_H-M   'P 1'
#
loop_
_entity.id
_entity.type
_entity.pdbx_description
1 polymer ?
#
loop_
_entity_poly.entity_id
_entity_poly.type
_entity_poly.pdbx_seq_one_letter_code
_entity_poly.pdbx_strand_id
1 'polypeptide(L)'
;MQYRSLTFEEIETLEKNSCWAEDWNRVEVSEDGFQAKFFHRVMFYGDIRLGCCQKNVEITKDFFKHSGINDATLRNVTVGNDCLIEKVGNYINNYTIGDDCLISNISVMETTEGASYGEGNLISVLNEVGDGNVILFHDLNSQFAAFMVKHFNDKDLKNAIRRLVSEEITRTNPERGTIGNNVKIVNTKEITNTVIQDDCEISGASRLSDCTILSSENASVYIGTGVICENSIISDGSSIVNSVKMQDCFVGEACQIANGFTASQSVFFANSFMANGEACAAFCGPFCASHHKSSLLIGGMFSFYNAGSGTNFSNHAYKMGPMHWGILERGTKTASGSYLLMPATIGTFSVCFGKLMHHPNTTALPFSYLIAEADKMFLVPGRNITTVGLYRDIRKWPKRDMRPQQSQKSIVNFDWLSPFSVGEILRGKKILENLRQASGDNVSSYNYHEYVINASSLRKGIKYYDIALRIYMGAVLKRAHKWGFFGKPETETGTGRWDDLSGLLLPVSEEQRLIDDIKNGSLETIQEVVERFCEINDNYRIYQWAWTYRLILEYYGITEITDEDDARIRQDYVEARRAWIAEIRKDAEKEYEMGDVDREVFESFVNSLDHEIDFEN
;
A
#
# COMPACT_ATOMS: atom_id res chain seq x y z
N MET A 1 6.54 26.30 -26.07
CA MET A 1 7.56 26.33 -27.13
C MET A 1 6.90 26.84 -28.40
N GLN A 2 7.53 27.77 -29.13
CA GLN A 2 7.06 28.16 -30.48
C GLN A 2 7.77 27.29 -31.51
N TYR A 3 7.02 26.86 -32.52
CA TYR A 3 7.52 26.00 -33.59
C TYR A 3 7.47 26.74 -34.92
N ARG A 4 8.45 26.45 -35.78
CA ARG A 4 8.53 26.94 -37.17
C ARG A 4 8.81 25.80 -38.13
N SER A 5 8.52 26.03 -39.41
CA SER A 5 8.98 25.13 -40.47
C SER A 5 10.50 25.11 -40.57
N LEU A 6 11.04 23.99 -41.05
CA LEU A 6 12.45 23.87 -41.42
C LEU A 6 12.80 24.86 -42.54
N THR A 7 14.01 25.41 -42.45
CA THR A 7 14.63 26.15 -43.55
C THR A 7 15.23 25.18 -44.58
N PHE A 8 15.47 25.68 -45.79
CA PHE A 8 16.10 24.89 -46.85
C PHE A 8 17.48 24.34 -46.45
N GLU A 9 18.30 25.15 -45.77
CA GLU A 9 19.64 24.75 -45.31
C GLU A 9 19.59 23.64 -44.24
N GLU A 10 18.59 23.68 -43.36
CA GLU A 10 18.36 22.63 -42.37
C GLU A 10 17.92 21.33 -43.03
N ILE A 11 17.03 21.40 -44.04
CA ILE A 11 16.62 20.22 -44.83
C ILE A 11 17.83 19.58 -45.51
N GLU A 12 18.65 20.37 -46.21
CA GLU A 12 19.86 19.83 -46.84
C GLU A 12 20.81 19.17 -45.83
N THR A 13 20.92 19.74 -44.63
CA THR A 13 21.76 19.17 -43.56
C THR A 13 21.20 17.84 -43.08
N LEU A 14 19.90 17.74 -42.88
CA LEU A 14 19.21 16.51 -42.49
C LEU A 14 19.38 15.42 -43.56
N GLU A 15 19.20 15.75 -44.84
CA GLU A 15 19.38 14.81 -45.96
C GLU A 15 20.83 14.32 -46.07
N LYS A 16 21.83 15.21 -45.91
CA LYS A 16 23.26 14.84 -45.85
C LYS A 16 23.56 13.88 -44.70
N ASN A 17 22.85 14.05 -43.58
CA ASN A 17 22.93 13.15 -42.43
C ASN A 17 22.08 11.87 -42.59
N SER A 18 21.60 11.58 -43.81
CA SER A 18 20.77 10.42 -44.15
C SER A 18 19.43 10.40 -43.42
N CYS A 19 18.88 11.56 -43.05
CA CYS A 19 17.51 11.68 -42.60
C CYS A 19 16.56 11.82 -43.80
N TRP A 20 15.31 11.47 -43.59
CA TRP A 20 14.26 11.53 -44.61
C TRP A 20 12.91 11.84 -43.96
N ALA A 21 12.07 12.60 -44.66
CA ALA A 21 10.69 12.84 -44.27
C ALA A 21 9.72 12.51 -45.42
N GLU A 22 8.56 11.99 -45.07
CA GLU A 22 7.44 11.81 -46.03
C GLU A 22 6.99 13.16 -46.61
N ASP A 23 6.96 14.19 -45.76
CA ASP A 23 6.72 15.59 -46.13
C ASP A 23 7.44 16.52 -45.15
N TRP A 24 8.47 17.24 -45.62
CA TRP A 24 9.22 18.19 -44.81
C TRP A 24 8.36 19.34 -44.26
N ASN A 25 7.22 19.65 -44.89
CA ASN A 25 6.30 20.69 -44.38
C ASN A 25 5.59 20.27 -43.08
N ARG A 26 5.56 18.98 -42.77
CA ARG A 26 4.96 18.43 -41.54
C ARG A 26 5.98 18.24 -40.41
N VAL A 27 7.22 18.66 -40.63
CA VAL A 27 8.28 18.67 -39.63
C VAL A 27 8.48 20.10 -39.15
N GLU A 28 8.08 20.37 -37.92
CA GLU A 28 8.28 21.66 -37.27
C GLU A 28 9.39 21.54 -36.21
N VAL A 29 10.14 22.62 -36.04
CA VAL A 29 11.27 22.68 -35.11
C VAL A 29 11.16 23.89 -34.20
N SER A 30 11.75 23.80 -33.00
CA SER A 30 11.86 24.93 -32.08
C SER A 30 12.43 26.14 -32.80
N GLU A 31 11.79 27.30 -32.62
CA GLU A 31 12.23 28.56 -33.22
C GLU A 31 13.69 28.89 -32.84
N ASP A 32 14.00 28.68 -31.55
CA ASP A 32 15.32 28.90 -30.98
C ASP A 32 16.06 27.59 -30.69
N GLY A 33 17.37 27.59 -30.95
CA GLY A 33 18.29 26.54 -30.49
C GLY A 33 18.24 25.21 -31.24
N PHE A 34 17.38 25.04 -32.25
CA PHE A 34 17.39 23.85 -33.10
C PHE A 34 18.70 23.75 -33.91
N GLN A 35 19.24 22.54 -34.01
CA GLN A 35 20.52 22.27 -34.69
C GLN A 35 20.45 20.97 -35.49
N ALA A 36 20.14 21.07 -36.79
CA ALA A 36 19.99 19.93 -37.71
C ALA A 36 21.17 18.94 -37.72
N LYS A 37 22.40 19.41 -37.46
CA LYS A 37 23.62 18.59 -37.46
C LYS A 37 23.63 17.45 -36.43
N PHE A 38 22.78 17.49 -35.41
CA PHE A 38 22.71 16.47 -34.35
C PHE A 38 21.68 15.36 -34.63
N PHE A 39 21.11 15.35 -35.83
CA PHE A 39 20.15 14.35 -36.29
C PHE A 39 20.81 13.49 -37.36
N HIS A 40 20.84 12.16 -37.19
CA HIS A 40 21.43 11.24 -38.17
C HIS A 40 20.59 9.97 -38.36
N ARG A 41 20.35 9.59 -39.62
CA ARG A 41 19.56 8.40 -39.97
C ARG A 41 18.20 8.39 -39.26
N VAL A 42 17.47 9.50 -39.37
CA VAL A 42 16.14 9.66 -38.79
C VAL A 42 15.07 9.66 -39.88
N MET A 43 14.05 8.84 -39.71
CA MET A 43 12.92 8.72 -40.64
C MET A 43 11.68 9.37 -40.03
N PHE A 44 11.13 10.39 -40.67
CA PHE A 44 10.00 11.17 -40.20
C PHE A 44 8.72 10.84 -40.98
N TYR A 45 7.66 10.47 -40.27
CA TYR A 45 6.34 10.18 -40.82
C TYR A 45 5.25 10.98 -40.10
N GLY A 46 4.29 11.51 -40.84
CA GLY A 46 3.20 12.30 -40.25
C GLY A 46 3.68 13.61 -39.63
N ASP A 47 3.04 14.03 -38.53
CA ASP A 47 3.32 15.32 -37.89
C ASP A 47 4.43 15.21 -36.85
N ILE A 48 5.54 15.91 -37.08
CA ILE A 48 6.73 15.85 -36.23
C ILE A 48 7.03 17.23 -35.66
N ARG A 49 7.32 17.29 -34.35
CA ARG A 49 7.79 18.49 -33.66
C ARG A 49 9.06 18.20 -32.88
N LEU A 50 10.11 18.98 -33.10
CA LEU A 50 11.43 18.76 -32.49
C LEU A 50 11.89 19.97 -31.69
N GLY A 51 12.31 19.75 -30.44
CA GLY A 51 12.90 20.76 -29.57
C GLY A 51 14.34 21.14 -29.95
N CYS A 52 14.99 21.93 -29.09
CA CYS A 52 16.40 22.30 -29.27
C CYS A 52 17.35 21.14 -28.91
N CYS A 53 18.60 21.23 -29.36
CA CYS A 53 19.67 20.30 -28.97
C CYS A 53 20.91 21.11 -28.62
N GLN A 54 21.12 21.41 -27.33
CA GLN A 54 22.17 22.30 -26.85
C GLN A 54 23.00 21.69 -25.72
N LYS A 55 22.46 20.70 -25.00
CA LYS A 55 23.13 20.07 -23.87
C LYS A 55 23.87 18.79 -24.25
N ASN A 56 24.86 18.45 -23.41
CA ASN A 56 25.42 17.12 -23.33
C ASN A 56 24.70 16.34 -22.21
N VAL A 57 24.23 15.14 -22.53
CA VAL A 57 23.55 14.20 -21.63
C VAL A 57 24.59 13.23 -21.05
N GLU A 58 24.62 13.09 -19.73
CA GLU A 58 25.47 12.09 -19.06
C GLU A 58 24.83 10.70 -19.19
N ILE A 59 25.56 9.77 -19.80
CA ILE A 59 25.08 8.38 -20.00
C ILE A 59 25.46 7.50 -18.81
N THR A 60 26.68 7.69 -18.34
CA THR A 60 27.23 7.14 -17.11
C THR A 60 28.32 8.09 -16.64
N LYS A 61 28.78 7.91 -15.41
CA LYS A 61 29.79 8.78 -14.79
C LYS A 61 30.93 9.14 -15.74
N ASP A 62 31.09 10.45 -15.97
CA ASP A 62 32.14 11.05 -16.82
C ASP A 62 32.06 10.69 -18.33
N PHE A 63 30.96 10.08 -18.79
CA PHE A 63 30.72 9.76 -20.19
C PHE A 63 29.47 10.49 -20.70
N PHE A 64 29.70 11.46 -21.58
CA PHE A 64 28.68 12.34 -22.11
C PHE A 64 28.48 12.13 -23.60
N LYS A 65 27.23 12.25 -24.05
CA LYS A 65 26.85 12.36 -25.46
C LYS A 65 26.07 13.66 -25.66
N HIS A 66 26.18 14.25 -26.83
CA HIS A 66 25.36 15.42 -27.15
C HIS A 66 23.89 15.01 -27.37
N SER A 67 22.96 15.85 -26.94
CA SER A 67 21.52 15.72 -27.27
C SER A 67 21.29 15.68 -28.78
N GLY A 68 20.24 14.98 -29.21
CA GLY A 68 19.92 14.76 -30.62
C GLY A 68 19.25 13.42 -30.86
N ILE A 69 18.90 13.15 -32.12
CA ILE A 69 18.19 11.92 -32.52
C ILE A 69 19.02 11.14 -33.55
N ASN A 70 19.37 9.89 -33.24
CA ASN A 70 20.28 9.09 -34.05
C ASN A 70 19.78 7.66 -34.22
N ASP A 71 19.59 7.19 -35.47
CA ASP A 71 19.00 5.87 -35.76
C ASP A 71 17.60 5.70 -35.17
N ALA A 72 16.62 6.43 -35.72
CA ALA A 72 15.24 6.35 -35.25
C ALA A 72 14.22 6.52 -36.36
N THR A 73 13.07 5.88 -36.19
CA THR A 73 11.86 6.12 -36.99
C THR A 73 10.82 6.75 -36.08
N LEU A 74 10.34 7.94 -36.43
CA LEU A 74 9.34 8.68 -35.67
C LEU A 74 8.07 8.87 -36.52
N ARG A 75 6.91 8.61 -35.93
CA ARG A 75 5.60 8.85 -36.54
C ARG A 75 4.69 9.60 -35.58
N ASN A 76 4.20 10.79 -35.98
CA ASN A 76 3.30 11.61 -35.16
C ASN A 76 3.86 11.93 -33.75
N VAL A 77 5.15 12.27 -33.67
CA VAL A 77 5.89 12.45 -32.41
C VAL A 77 6.21 13.92 -32.16
N THR A 78 6.02 14.36 -30.92
CA THR A 78 6.62 15.60 -30.40
C THR A 78 7.76 15.24 -29.46
N VAL A 79 8.93 15.86 -29.65
CA VAL A 79 10.10 15.70 -28.78
C VAL A 79 10.46 17.07 -28.19
N GLY A 80 10.61 17.13 -26.87
CA GLY A 80 11.05 18.32 -26.15
C GLY A 80 12.51 18.67 -26.39
N ASN A 81 13.00 19.61 -25.60
CA ASN A 81 14.37 20.09 -25.64
C ASN A 81 15.36 19.06 -25.11
N ASP A 82 16.57 19.10 -25.65
CA ASP A 82 17.77 18.46 -25.09
C ASP A 82 17.64 16.94 -24.87
N CYS A 83 16.72 16.29 -25.57
CA CYS A 83 16.57 14.85 -25.54
C CYS A 83 17.69 14.15 -26.31
N LEU A 84 18.13 13.00 -25.81
CA LEU A 84 18.94 12.04 -26.55
C LEU A 84 18.10 10.82 -26.88
N ILE A 85 17.74 10.67 -28.14
CA ILE A 85 17.02 9.50 -28.65
C ILE A 85 17.93 8.74 -29.61
N GLU A 86 18.26 7.49 -29.30
CA GLU A 86 19.11 6.70 -30.18
C GLU A 86 18.77 5.21 -30.26
N LYS A 87 19.07 4.58 -31.39
CA LYS A 87 18.92 3.13 -31.58
C LYS A 87 17.49 2.64 -31.34
N VAL A 88 16.52 3.29 -31.98
CA VAL A 88 15.15 2.78 -32.04
C VAL A 88 15.08 1.69 -33.09
N GLY A 89 14.90 0.44 -32.66
CA GLY A 89 14.94 -0.75 -33.51
C GLY A 89 13.84 -0.78 -34.56
N ASN A 90 12.62 -0.39 -34.20
CA ASN A 90 11.49 -0.27 -35.13
C ASN A 90 11.03 1.18 -35.24
N TYR A 91 10.25 1.68 -34.27
CA TYR A 91 9.69 3.04 -34.33
C TYR A 91 9.19 3.56 -32.98
N ILE A 92 9.03 4.88 -32.92
CA ILE A 92 8.21 5.60 -31.95
C ILE A 92 6.98 6.16 -32.69
N ASN A 93 5.78 5.79 -32.27
CA ASN A 93 4.52 6.16 -32.91
C ASN A 93 3.53 6.80 -31.92
N ASN A 94 2.99 7.97 -32.26
CA ASN A 94 1.98 8.69 -31.48
C ASN A 94 2.39 8.94 -30.02
N TYR A 95 3.46 9.71 -29.82
CA TYR A 95 3.96 10.06 -28.48
C TYR A 95 4.28 11.55 -28.35
N THR A 96 4.12 12.08 -27.14
CA THR A 96 4.67 13.37 -26.72
C THR A 96 5.77 13.10 -25.70
N ILE A 97 7.00 13.52 -25.98
CA ILE A 97 8.18 13.34 -25.13
C ILE A 97 8.59 14.70 -24.59
N GLY A 98 8.74 14.81 -23.27
CA GLY A 98 9.15 16.01 -22.54
C GLY A 98 10.61 16.38 -22.77
N ASP A 99 11.13 17.25 -21.91
CA ASP A 99 12.49 17.77 -22.02
C ASP A 99 13.50 16.82 -21.35
N ASP A 100 14.78 16.94 -21.73
CA ASP A 100 15.92 16.30 -21.06
C ASP A 100 15.82 14.75 -20.95
N CYS A 101 15.09 14.11 -21.87
CA CYS A 101 14.90 12.65 -21.85
C CYS A 101 16.07 11.88 -22.49
N LEU A 102 16.36 10.69 -21.95
CA LEU A 102 17.27 9.71 -22.54
C LEU A 102 16.50 8.46 -22.98
N ILE A 103 16.33 8.26 -24.28
CA ILE A 103 15.70 7.07 -24.85
C ILE A 103 16.70 6.35 -25.73
N SER A 104 17.19 5.18 -25.29
CA SER A 104 18.26 4.47 -25.99
C SER A 104 18.01 2.97 -26.07
N ASN A 105 18.23 2.40 -27.26
CA ASN A 105 18.10 0.96 -27.50
C ASN A 105 16.71 0.43 -27.12
N ILE A 106 15.68 0.97 -27.77
CA ILE A 106 14.30 0.51 -27.66
C ILE A 106 13.84 -0.18 -28.94
N SER A 107 12.93 -1.15 -28.91
CA SER A 107 12.39 -1.72 -30.16
C SER A 107 11.17 -0.93 -30.65
N VAL A 108 10.09 -0.94 -29.89
CA VAL A 108 8.81 -0.30 -30.23
C VAL A 108 8.36 0.58 -29.08
N MET A 109 7.95 1.80 -29.38
CA MET A 109 7.15 2.65 -28.51
C MET A 109 5.93 3.16 -29.27
N GLU A 110 4.71 2.81 -28.85
CA GLU A 110 3.50 3.09 -29.62
C GLU A 110 2.27 3.41 -28.77
N THR A 111 1.49 4.40 -29.20
CA THR A 111 0.11 4.57 -28.74
C THR A 111 -0.88 4.20 -29.84
N THR A 112 -1.77 3.26 -29.52
CA THR A 112 -2.87 2.80 -30.37
C THR A 112 -4.19 3.47 -30.01
N GLU A 113 -5.14 3.49 -30.94
CA GLU A 113 -6.50 3.96 -30.67
C GLU A 113 -7.16 3.14 -29.55
N GLY A 114 -7.85 3.81 -28.63
CA GLY A 114 -8.52 3.16 -27.49
C GLY A 114 -7.62 2.84 -26.30
N ALA A 115 -6.38 3.36 -26.26
CA ALA A 115 -5.49 3.24 -25.10
C ALA A 115 -6.16 3.73 -23.81
N SER A 116 -6.15 2.90 -22.77
CA SER A 116 -6.63 3.28 -21.43
C SER A 116 -5.50 3.71 -20.51
N TYR A 117 -4.25 3.39 -20.86
CA TYR A 117 -3.07 3.59 -20.02
C TYR A 117 -3.19 2.88 -18.66
N GLY A 118 -3.99 1.81 -18.58
CA GLY A 118 -4.24 1.09 -17.33
C GLY A 118 -5.26 1.75 -16.39
N GLU A 119 -5.79 2.92 -16.77
CA GLU A 119 -6.81 3.67 -16.02
C GLU A 119 -8.23 3.16 -16.35
N GLY A 120 -9.13 3.24 -15.36
CA GLY A 120 -10.54 2.86 -15.49
C GLY A 120 -10.81 1.36 -15.46
N ASN A 121 -9.75 0.54 -15.44
CA ASN A 121 -9.86 -0.91 -15.37
C ASN A 121 -10.54 -1.34 -14.07
N LEU A 122 -11.59 -2.16 -14.19
CA LEU A 122 -12.29 -2.74 -13.06
C LEU A 122 -11.70 -4.13 -12.77
N ILE A 123 -11.09 -4.29 -11.60
CA ILE A 123 -10.45 -5.54 -11.17
C ILE A 123 -11.22 -6.18 -10.01
N SER A 124 -11.02 -7.49 -9.86
CA SER A 124 -11.67 -8.32 -8.85
C SER A 124 -10.67 -8.72 -7.76
N VAL A 125 -10.51 -7.86 -6.75
CA VAL A 125 -9.75 -8.25 -5.55
C VAL A 125 -10.62 -9.09 -4.63
N LEU A 126 -10.00 -9.96 -3.83
CA LEU A 126 -10.60 -10.99 -2.98
C LEU A 126 -11.24 -12.14 -3.75
N ASN A 127 -12.19 -11.87 -4.63
CA ASN A 127 -12.92 -12.91 -5.38
C ASN A 127 -12.44 -12.98 -6.83
N GLU A 128 -11.61 -13.97 -7.18
CA GLU A 128 -11.04 -14.14 -8.53
C GLU A 128 -12.09 -14.24 -9.64
N VAL A 129 -13.28 -14.77 -9.34
CA VAL A 129 -14.39 -14.89 -10.31
C VAL A 129 -15.46 -13.82 -10.13
N GLY A 130 -15.15 -12.74 -9.40
CA GLY A 130 -16.08 -11.64 -9.16
C GLY A 130 -16.25 -10.72 -10.36
N ASP A 131 -17.34 -9.93 -10.35
CA ASP A 131 -17.66 -8.90 -11.37
C ASP A 131 -16.89 -7.57 -11.17
N GLY A 132 -15.82 -7.60 -10.38
CA GLY A 132 -14.98 -6.43 -10.07
C GLY A 132 -15.52 -5.52 -8.97
N ASN A 133 -14.60 -5.09 -8.10
CA ASN A 133 -14.86 -4.31 -6.89
C ASN A 133 -13.82 -3.21 -6.62
N VAL A 134 -12.81 -3.04 -7.47
CA VAL A 134 -11.87 -1.91 -7.42
C VAL A 134 -11.65 -1.37 -8.82
N ILE A 135 -11.73 -0.05 -8.98
CA ILE A 135 -11.41 0.63 -10.25
C ILE A 135 -10.02 1.23 -10.10
N LEU A 136 -9.14 0.96 -11.08
CA LEU A 136 -7.80 1.52 -11.11
C LEU A 136 -7.84 2.95 -11.67
N PHE A 137 -7.24 3.90 -10.97
CA PHE A 137 -7.03 5.26 -11.45
C PHE A 137 -5.84 5.91 -10.73
N HIS A 138 -5.25 6.94 -11.31
CA HIS A 138 -4.00 7.57 -10.83
C HIS A 138 -4.08 8.17 -9.42
N ASP A 139 -5.27 8.55 -8.96
CA ASP A 139 -5.51 9.08 -7.61
C ASP A 139 -5.97 8.00 -6.60
N LEU A 140 -5.95 6.72 -6.99
CA LEU A 140 -6.31 5.62 -6.11
C LEU A 140 -5.34 5.53 -4.92
N ASN A 141 -5.87 5.57 -3.70
CA ASN A 141 -5.13 5.32 -2.46
C ASN A 141 -5.72 4.12 -1.70
N SER A 142 -5.05 3.68 -0.63
CA SER A 142 -5.47 2.48 0.10
C SER A 142 -6.84 2.63 0.75
N GLN A 143 -7.22 3.82 1.19
CA GLN A 143 -8.52 4.13 1.79
C GLN A 143 -9.64 3.96 0.77
N PHE A 144 -9.50 4.59 -0.40
CA PHE A 144 -10.51 4.56 -1.46
C PHE A 144 -10.66 3.13 -2.00
N ALA A 145 -9.56 2.41 -2.19
CA ALA A 145 -9.61 1.00 -2.58
C ALA A 145 -10.35 0.13 -1.54
N ALA A 146 -10.00 0.26 -0.26
CA ALA A 146 -10.68 -0.48 0.82
C ALA A 146 -12.16 -0.11 0.92
N PHE A 147 -12.50 1.17 0.72
CA PHE A 147 -13.87 1.67 0.70
C PHE A 147 -14.69 1.04 -0.43
N MET A 148 -14.15 0.98 -1.66
CA MET A 148 -14.78 0.29 -2.79
C MET A 148 -14.98 -1.20 -2.51
N VAL A 149 -13.97 -1.88 -1.96
CA VAL A 149 -14.06 -3.31 -1.61
C VAL A 149 -15.13 -3.56 -0.56
N LYS A 150 -15.20 -2.74 0.49
CA LYS A 150 -16.13 -2.93 1.60
C LYS A 150 -17.57 -2.69 1.19
N HIS A 151 -17.82 -1.70 0.32
CA HIS A 151 -19.16 -1.26 -0.05
C HIS A 151 -19.59 -1.66 -1.47
N PHE A 152 -18.89 -2.61 -2.10
CA PHE A 152 -19.13 -3.00 -3.49
C PHE A 152 -20.57 -3.46 -3.78
N ASN A 153 -21.29 -3.93 -2.76
CA ASN A 153 -22.69 -4.37 -2.86
C ASN A 153 -23.70 -3.22 -2.92
N ASP A 154 -23.33 -1.99 -2.51
CA ASP A 154 -24.17 -0.80 -2.67
C ASP A 154 -24.07 -0.31 -4.12
N LYS A 155 -25.11 -0.60 -4.91
CA LYS A 155 -25.15 -0.28 -6.34
C LYS A 155 -25.14 1.22 -6.61
N ASP A 156 -25.79 2.02 -5.76
CA ASP A 156 -25.90 3.46 -5.96
C ASP A 156 -24.55 4.11 -5.71
N LEU A 157 -23.88 3.72 -4.62
CA LEU A 157 -22.53 4.18 -4.31
C LEU A 157 -21.54 3.75 -5.40
N LYS A 158 -21.59 2.48 -5.83
CA LYS A 158 -20.74 1.95 -6.90
C LYS A 158 -20.91 2.73 -8.21
N ASN A 159 -22.15 3.09 -8.56
CA ASN A 159 -22.43 3.89 -9.76
C ASN A 159 -21.94 5.33 -9.61
N ALA A 160 -22.09 5.94 -8.43
CA ALA A 160 -21.56 7.27 -8.14
C ALA A 160 -20.03 7.30 -8.26
N ILE A 161 -19.31 6.36 -7.62
CA ILE A 161 -17.85 6.25 -7.71
C ILE A 161 -17.40 6.03 -9.17
N ARG A 162 -18.06 5.14 -9.92
CA ARG A 162 -17.77 4.94 -11.34
C ARG A 162 -17.88 6.23 -12.15
N ARG A 163 -18.90 7.04 -11.88
CA ARG A 163 -19.09 8.34 -12.52
C ARG A 163 -17.93 9.27 -12.19
N LEU A 164 -17.61 9.43 -10.90
CA LEU A 164 -16.50 10.29 -10.44
C LEU A 164 -15.17 9.91 -11.11
N VAL A 165 -14.84 8.61 -11.11
CA VAL A 165 -13.59 8.11 -11.72
C VAL A 165 -13.60 8.31 -13.23
N SER A 166 -14.72 8.04 -13.92
CA SER A 166 -14.83 8.24 -15.37
C SER A 166 -14.67 9.71 -15.77
N GLU A 167 -15.24 10.63 -14.99
CA GLU A 167 -15.11 12.07 -15.22
C GLU A 167 -13.67 12.54 -14.99
N GLU A 168 -13.01 12.03 -13.96
CA GLU A 168 -11.60 12.30 -13.67
C GLU A 168 -10.69 11.85 -14.82
N ILE A 169 -10.80 10.57 -15.22
CA ILE A 169 -10.01 9.99 -16.31
C ILE A 169 -10.25 10.73 -17.61
N THR A 170 -11.49 11.10 -17.93
CA THR A 170 -11.81 11.86 -19.16
C THR A 170 -11.13 13.23 -19.17
N ARG A 171 -10.96 13.85 -17.99
CA ARG A 171 -10.31 15.15 -17.84
C ARG A 171 -8.79 15.06 -17.95
N THR A 172 -8.20 13.98 -17.45
CA THR A 172 -6.74 13.86 -17.30
C THR A 172 -6.07 13.01 -18.37
N ASN A 173 -6.79 12.10 -19.03
CA ASN A 173 -6.19 11.21 -20.01
C ASN A 173 -5.66 11.99 -21.22
N PRO A 174 -4.39 11.77 -21.58
CA PRO A 174 -3.84 12.41 -22.76
C PRO A 174 -4.37 11.74 -24.04
N GLU A 175 -4.50 12.52 -25.12
CA GLU A 175 -4.90 12.01 -26.43
C GLU A 175 -3.94 10.95 -27.01
N ARG A 176 -2.68 10.99 -26.58
CA ARG A 176 -1.62 10.05 -26.98
C ARG A 176 -0.68 9.79 -25.78
N GLY A 177 0.11 8.74 -25.83
CA GLY A 177 1.09 8.44 -24.78
C GLY A 177 2.04 9.61 -24.52
N THR A 178 2.38 9.83 -23.25
CA THR A 178 3.24 10.94 -22.82
C THR A 178 4.42 10.42 -22.02
N ILE A 179 5.59 11.00 -22.28
CA ILE A 179 6.80 10.85 -21.48
C ILE A 179 7.08 12.21 -20.85
N GLY A 180 7.21 12.26 -19.53
CA GLY A 180 7.55 13.44 -18.75
C GLY A 180 8.97 13.93 -18.98
N ASN A 181 9.41 14.90 -18.18
CA ASN A 181 10.76 15.43 -18.24
C ASN A 181 11.77 14.53 -17.52
N ASN A 182 13.05 14.60 -17.93
CA ASN A 182 14.16 13.85 -17.31
C ASN A 182 13.94 12.33 -17.26
N VAL A 183 13.09 11.78 -18.14
CA VAL A 183 12.82 10.35 -18.16
C VAL A 183 13.94 9.60 -18.87
N LYS A 184 14.33 8.46 -18.31
CA LYS A 184 15.34 7.56 -18.87
C LYS A 184 14.75 6.21 -19.25
N ILE A 185 14.78 5.86 -20.52
CA ILE A 185 14.33 4.57 -21.06
C ILE A 185 15.48 3.92 -21.81
N VAL A 186 16.05 2.85 -21.25
CA VAL A 186 17.24 2.21 -21.82
C VAL A 186 17.04 0.71 -21.92
N ASN A 187 17.47 0.10 -23.04
CA ASN A 187 17.46 -1.35 -23.28
C ASN A 187 16.07 -1.99 -23.14
N THR A 188 15.01 -1.27 -23.49
CA THR A 188 13.63 -1.72 -23.29
C THR A 188 13.02 -2.21 -24.59
N LYS A 189 12.43 -3.40 -24.60
CA LYS A 189 11.94 -3.96 -25.87
C LYS A 189 10.66 -3.28 -26.36
N GLU A 190 9.64 -3.19 -25.51
CA GLU A 190 8.30 -2.81 -25.95
C GLU A 190 7.63 -1.90 -24.91
N ILE A 191 7.14 -0.74 -25.37
CA ILE A 191 6.30 0.17 -24.60
C ILE A 191 5.06 0.49 -25.46
N THR A 192 3.90 0.08 -25.01
CA THR A 192 2.63 0.28 -25.72
C THR A 192 1.64 0.95 -24.79
N ASN A 193 0.93 1.97 -25.27
CA ASN A 193 -0.15 2.64 -24.53
C ASN A 193 0.27 3.02 -23.09
N THR A 194 1.44 3.62 -22.93
CA THR A 194 1.98 3.92 -21.59
C THR A 194 2.18 5.41 -21.38
N VAL A 195 1.73 5.93 -20.23
CA VAL A 195 2.02 7.27 -19.71
C VAL A 195 3.12 7.17 -18.66
N ILE A 196 4.15 8.00 -18.78
CA ILE A 196 5.31 8.03 -17.89
C ILE A 196 5.53 9.45 -17.42
N GLN A 197 5.45 9.68 -16.11
CA GLN A 197 5.71 10.99 -15.52
C GLN A 197 7.21 11.24 -15.30
N ASP A 198 7.52 12.46 -14.88
CA ASP A 198 8.86 13.02 -14.75
C ASP A 198 9.79 12.14 -13.90
N ASP A 199 11.09 12.20 -14.22
CA ASP A 199 12.19 11.58 -13.48
C ASP A 199 12.11 10.04 -13.34
N CYS A 200 11.29 9.37 -14.15
CA CYS A 200 11.21 7.92 -14.17
C CYS A 200 12.44 7.28 -14.85
N GLU A 201 12.91 6.15 -14.31
CA GLU A 201 13.94 5.33 -14.94
C GLU A 201 13.43 3.91 -15.27
N ILE A 202 13.51 3.55 -16.55
CA ILE A 202 13.19 2.25 -17.09
C ILE A 202 14.45 1.68 -17.74
N SER A 203 14.93 0.56 -17.22
CA SER A 203 16.20 -0.04 -17.64
C SER A 203 16.07 -1.56 -17.80
N GLY A 204 15.96 -2.00 -19.05
CA GLY A 204 15.89 -3.43 -19.39
C GLY A 204 14.49 -4.05 -19.31
N ALA A 205 13.42 -3.24 -19.29
CA ALA A 205 12.06 -3.77 -19.27
C ALA A 205 11.79 -4.60 -20.54
N SER A 206 11.09 -5.73 -20.37
CA SER A 206 10.71 -6.58 -21.50
C SER A 206 9.43 -6.07 -22.17
N ARG A 207 8.46 -5.61 -21.39
CA ARG A 207 7.22 -5.03 -21.90
C ARG A 207 6.53 -4.17 -20.86
N LEU A 208 6.07 -3.00 -21.29
CA LEU A 208 5.11 -2.17 -20.57
C LEU A 208 3.92 -1.92 -21.51
N SER A 209 2.74 -2.45 -21.19
CA SER A 209 1.54 -2.27 -22.00
C SER A 209 0.41 -1.72 -21.17
N ASP A 210 -0.25 -0.65 -21.65
CA ASP A 210 -1.41 -0.06 -20.98
C ASP A 210 -1.10 0.26 -19.51
N CYS A 211 -0.10 1.12 -19.31
CA CYS A 211 0.41 1.46 -17.99
C CYS A 211 0.43 2.98 -17.73
N THR A 212 0.19 3.35 -16.48
CA THR A 212 0.46 4.70 -15.97
C THR A 212 1.55 4.61 -14.91
N ILE A 213 2.65 5.32 -15.11
CA ILE A 213 3.78 5.38 -14.18
C ILE A 213 3.84 6.79 -13.59
N LEU A 214 3.43 6.91 -12.33
CA LEU A 214 3.45 8.13 -11.55
C LEU A 214 4.80 8.27 -10.85
N SER A 215 5.53 9.31 -11.19
CA SER A 215 6.92 9.52 -10.82
C SER A 215 7.19 11.00 -10.71
N SER A 216 8.13 11.36 -9.83
CA SER A 216 8.56 12.73 -9.60
C SER A 216 10.01 12.77 -9.14
N GLU A 217 10.65 13.93 -9.24
CA GLU A 217 12.02 14.17 -8.73
C GLU A 217 12.22 13.66 -7.29
N ASN A 218 11.23 13.89 -6.42
CA ASN A 218 11.31 13.51 -5.01
C ASN A 218 11.02 12.02 -4.78
N ALA A 219 10.33 11.36 -5.70
CA ALA A 219 9.81 10.00 -5.55
C ALA A 219 9.85 9.26 -6.90
N SER A 220 11.04 9.11 -7.46
CA SER A 220 11.24 8.48 -8.77
C SER A 220 10.82 7.00 -8.76
N VAL A 221 10.18 6.56 -9.85
CA VAL A 221 9.89 5.15 -10.10
C VAL A 221 11.00 4.49 -10.91
N TYR A 222 11.42 3.30 -10.48
CA TYR A 222 12.38 2.47 -11.19
C TYR A 222 11.77 1.16 -11.69
N ILE A 223 11.85 0.93 -13.00
CA ILE A 223 11.49 -0.36 -13.62
C ILE A 223 12.74 -1.02 -14.20
N GLY A 224 13.08 -2.18 -13.67
CA GLY A 224 14.33 -2.89 -13.98
C GLY A 224 14.20 -3.99 -15.01
N THR A 225 15.26 -4.80 -15.06
CA THR A 225 15.46 -5.80 -16.11
C THR A 225 14.44 -6.93 -16.08
N GLY A 226 13.94 -7.28 -17.26
CA GLY A 226 13.07 -8.44 -17.49
C GLY A 226 11.61 -8.22 -17.07
N VAL A 227 11.25 -7.03 -16.61
CA VAL A 227 9.87 -6.74 -16.15
C VAL A 227 8.88 -6.82 -17.30
N ILE A 228 7.75 -7.45 -17.03
CA ILE A 228 6.54 -7.44 -17.86
C ILE A 228 5.43 -6.85 -17.00
N CYS A 229 4.89 -5.71 -17.40
CA CYS A 229 3.82 -5.01 -16.72
C CYS A 229 2.70 -4.69 -17.72
N GLU A 230 1.49 -5.13 -17.43
CA GLU A 230 0.34 -4.97 -18.33
C GLU A 230 -0.87 -4.43 -17.54
N ASN A 231 -1.63 -3.50 -18.11
CA ASN A 231 -2.89 -2.97 -17.55
C ASN A 231 -2.76 -2.48 -16.09
N SER A 232 -1.70 -1.73 -15.77
CA SER A 232 -1.32 -1.49 -14.38
C SER A 232 -0.89 -0.04 -14.11
N ILE A 233 -1.07 0.40 -12.88
CA ILE A 233 -0.64 1.72 -12.40
C ILE A 233 0.47 1.53 -11.36
N ILE A 234 1.55 2.30 -11.49
CA ILE A 234 2.71 2.27 -10.61
C ILE A 234 2.92 3.67 -10.05
N SER A 235 2.93 3.80 -8.72
CA SER A 235 2.98 5.07 -8.01
C SER A 235 4.35 5.40 -7.46
N ASP A 236 4.53 6.68 -7.18
CA ASP A 236 5.69 7.37 -6.64
C ASP A 236 6.58 6.54 -5.69
N GLY A 237 7.88 6.57 -5.96
CA GLY A 237 8.93 5.96 -5.15
C GLY A 237 9.00 4.43 -5.24
N SER A 238 8.21 3.81 -6.12
CA SER A 238 8.17 2.34 -6.25
C SER A 238 9.27 1.79 -7.14
N SER A 239 9.63 0.53 -6.89
CA SER A 239 10.63 -0.20 -7.66
C SER A 239 10.12 -1.58 -8.07
N ILE A 240 10.16 -1.86 -9.37
CA ILE A 240 9.76 -3.15 -9.96
C ILE A 240 10.94 -3.74 -10.70
N VAL A 241 11.49 -4.86 -10.23
CA VAL A 241 12.81 -5.33 -10.68
C VAL A 241 12.92 -6.85 -10.78
N ASN A 242 13.96 -7.32 -11.49
CA ASN A 242 14.36 -8.72 -11.54
C ASN A 242 13.25 -9.65 -12.04
N SER A 243 12.77 -9.40 -13.27
CA SER A 243 11.84 -10.27 -13.99
C SER A 243 10.46 -10.48 -13.34
N VAL A 244 9.94 -9.45 -12.69
CA VAL A 244 8.54 -9.41 -12.23
C VAL A 244 7.59 -9.49 -13.42
N LYS A 245 6.47 -10.20 -13.24
CA LYS A 245 5.37 -10.23 -14.20
C LYS A 245 4.08 -9.85 -13.51
N MET A 246 3.43 -8.78 -13.96
CA MET A 246 2.19 -8.32 -13.36
C MET A 246 1.17 -7.87 -14.39
N GLN A 247 -0.10 -8.13 -14.10
CA GLN A 247 -1.22 -7.78 -14.96
C GLN A 247 -2.40 -7.30 -14.12
N ASP A 248 -3.11 -6.26 -14.55
CA ASP A 248 -4.32 -5.75 -13.88
C ASP A 248 -4.06 -5.39 -12.40
N CYS A 249 -2.98 -4.65 -12.15
CA CYS A 249 -2.51 -4.37 -10.79
C CYS A 249 -2.37 -2.88 -10.48
N PHE A 250 -2.44 -2.55 -9.19
CA PHE A 250 -2.06 -1.24 -8.66
C PHE A 250 -0.88 -1.37 -7.71
N VAL A 251 0.15 -0.55 -7.91
CA VAL A 251 1.33 -0.47 -7.04
C VAL A 251 1.41 0.94 -6.48
N GLY A 252 0.99 1.11 -5.23
CA GLY A 252 1.01 2.36 -4.48
C GLY A 252 2.41 2.74 -4.00
N GLU A 253 2.49 3.72 -3.12
CA GLU A 253 3.72 4.49 -2.95
C GLU A 253 4.85 3.71 -2.23
N ALA A 254 6.10 3.95 -2.64
CA ALA A 254 7.29 3.32 -2.07
C ALA A 254 7.23 1.77 -1.99
N CYS A 255 6.53 1.13 -2.93
CA CYS A 255 6.46 -0.33 -2.97
C CYS A 255 7.70 -0.94 -3.62
N GLN A 256 8.06 -2.16 -3.21
CA GLN A 256 9.11 -2.95 -3.84
C GLN A 256 8.53 -4.26 -4.34
N ILE A 257 8.60 -4.51 -5.64
CA ILE A 257 8.20 -5.78 -6.24
C ILE A 257 9.39 -6.36 -6.99
N ALA A 258 9.88 -7.53 -6.57
CA ALA A 258 11.18 -8.00 -7.01
C ALA A 258 11.27 -9.52 -7.22
N ASN A 259 12.37 -9.95 -7.82
CA ASN A 259 12.86 -11.34 -7.81
C ASN A 259 11.85 -12.35 -8.32
N GLY A 260 11.30 -12.10 -9.53
CA GLY A 260 10.38 -13.02 -10.21
C GLY A 260 9.01 -13.13 -9.57
N PHE A 261 8.60 -12.17 -8.72
CA PHE A 261 7.24 -12.12 -8.19
C PHE A 261 6.23 -12.03 -9.34
N THR A 262 5.10 -12.75 -9.21
CA THR A 262 4.00 -12.70 -10.17
C THR A 262 2.75 -12.13 -9.51
N ALA A 263 2.05 -11.24 -10.20
CA ALA A 263 0.82 -10.64 -9.69
C ALA A 263 -0.28 -10.58 -10.76
N SER A 264 -1.51 -10.87 -10.37
CA SER A 264 -2.69 -10.60 -11.21
C SER A 264 -3.85 -10.06 -10.38
N GLN A 265 -4.60 -9.10 -10.92
CA GLN A 265 -5.81 -8.55 -10.29
C GLN A 265 -5.57 -8.13 -8.82
N SER A 266 -4.43 -7.53 -8.52
CA SER A 266 -3.98 -7.31 -7.15
C SER A 266 -3.55 -5.86 -6.91
N VAL A 267 -3.75 -5.39 -5.69
CA VAL A 267 -3.36 -4.04 -5.28
C VAL A 267 -2.35 -4.12 -4.14
N PHE A 268 -1.30 -3.30 -4.22
CA PHE A 268 -0.23 -3.19 -3.25
C PHE A 268 -0.12 -1.73 -2.84
N PHE A 269 -0.20 -1.41 -1.55
CA PHE A 269 -0.17 -0.03 -1.06
C PHE A 269 1.08 0.27 -0.24
N ALA A 270 1.25 1.55 0.10
CA ALA A 270 2.32 2.17 0.86
C ALA A 270 3.32 1.20 1.54
N ASN A 271 4.57 1.21 1.08
CA ASN A 271 5.68 0.43 1.65
C ASN A 271 5.48 -1.10 1.64
N SER A 272 4.66 -1.64 0.74
CA SER A 272 4.57 -3.09 0.55
C SER A 272 5.83 -3.63 -0.12
N PHE A 273 6.27 -4.82 0.29
CA PHE A 273 7.41 -5.48 -0.34
C PHE A 273 7.11 -6.95 -0.66
N MET A 274 7.07 -7.22 -1.97
CA MET A 274 6.76 -8.51 -2.57
C MET A 274 7.97 -9.05 -3.34
N ALA A 275 8.35 -10.29 -3.06
CA ALA A 275 9.38 -10.99 -3.80
C ALA A 275 9.12 -12.49 -3.84
N ASN A 276 9.66 -13.18 -4.85
CA ASN A 276 9.81 -14.63 -4.86
C ASN A 276 8.52 -15.49 -4.85
N GLY A 277 7.33 -14.87 -4.84
CA GLY A 277 6.04 -15.54 -4.68
C GLY A 277 5.00 -15.04 -5.68
N GLU A 278 3.74 -15.27 -5.35
CA GLU A 278 2.60 -14.95 -6.21
C GLU A 278 1.50 -14.22 -5.44
N ALA A 279 0.84 -13.26 -6.09
CA ALA A 279 -0.41 -12.68 -5.65
C ALA A 279 -1.49 -12.78 -6.74
N CYS A 280 -2.70 -13.20 -6.37
CA CYS A 280 -3.85 -13.24 -7.26
C CYS A 280 -5.10 -12.78 -6.51
N ALA A 281 -5.84 -11.82 -7.08
CA ALA A 281 -6.99 -11.21 -6.41
C ALA A 281 -6.66 -10.76 -4.96
N ALA A 282 -5.47 -10.22 -4.73
CA ALA A 282 -5.00 -9.86 -3.40
C ALA A 282 -5.14 -8.36 -3.15
N PHE A 283 -5.67 -8.00 -1.98
CA PHE A 283 -5.60 -6.65 -1.46
C PHE A 283 -4.49 -6.58 -0.41
N CYS A 284 -3.36 -5.98 -0.79
CA CYS A 284 -2.23 -5.77 0.10
C CYS A 284 -2.18 -4.29 0.50
N GLY A 285 -2.77 -3.97 1.67
CA GLY A 285 -2.72 -2.66 2.29
C GLY A 285 -1.30 -2.22 2.70
N PRO A 286 -1.15 -1.06 3.36
CA PRO A 286 0.15 -0.56 3.78
C PRO A 286 0.99 -1.59 4.53
N PHE A 287 2.30 -1.62 4.28
CA PHE A 287 3.28 -2.48 4.97
C PHE A 287 3.01 -4.00 4.86
N CYS A 288 2.42 -4.47 3.77
CA CYS A 288 2.32 -5.90 3.50
C CYS A 288 3.64 -6.45 2.95
N ALA A 289 4.12 -7.56 3.53
CA ALA A 289 5.42 -8.13 3.23
C ALA A 289 5.33 -9.62 2.92
N SER A 290 5.90 -10.02 1.76
CA SER A 290 6.12 -11.40 1.37
C SER A 290 7.43 -11.52 0.58
N HIS A 291 8.52 -11.89 1.25
CA HIS A 291 9.87 -11.86 0.64
C HIS A 291 10.42 -13.23 0.21
N HIS A 292 9.85 -14.31 0.74
CA HIS A 292 10.43 -15.65 0.66
C HIS A 292 9.68 -16.54 -0.35
N LYS A 293 10.43 -17.47 -0.98
CA LYS A 293 9.82 -18.58 -1.74
C LYS A 293 9.13 -19.54 -0.78
N SER A 294 7.97 -20.13 -1.06
CA SER A 294 7.06 -19.95 -2.21
C SER A 294 5.70 -19.48 -1.67
N SER A 295 5.62 -18.22 -1.25
CA SER A 295 4.38 -17.67 -0.70
C SER A 295 3.35 -17.40 -1.80
N LEU A 296 2.10 -17.82 -1.57
CA LEU A 296 0.94 -17.53 -2.41
C LEU A 296 -0.05 -16.67 -1.62
N LEU A 297 -0.26 -15.42 -2.03
CA LEU A 297 -1.24 -14.49 -1.49
C LEU A 297 -2.46 -14.45 -2.41
N ILE A 298 -3.46 -15.29 -2.16
CA ILE A 298 -4.61 -15.44 -3.04
C ILE A 298 -5.93 -15.16 -2.32
N GLY A 299 -6.81 -14.40 -2.97
CA GLY A 299 -8.16 -14.10 -2.48
C GLY A 299 -8.19 -13.59 -1.03
N GLY A 300 -7.41 -12.57 -0.72
CA GLY A 300 -7.24 -12.12 0.66
C GLY A 300 -7.01 -10.61 0.79
N MET A 301 -7.54 -10.04 1.87
CA MET A 301 -7.24 -8.67 2.31
C MET A 301 -6.23 -8.71 3.45
N PHE A 302 -5.16 -7.94 3.30
CA PHE A 302 -4.04 -7.88 4.22
C PHE A 302 -3.71 -6.43 4.52
N SER A 303 -3.25 -6.14 5.74
CA SER A 303 -2.75 -4.81 6.11
C SER A 303 -1.70 -4.96 7.21
N PHE A 304 -0.57 -4.24 7.10
CA PHE A 304 0.59 -4.40 7.98
C PHE A 304 0.99 -5.87 8.17
N TYR A 305 0.82 -6.66 7.12
CA TYR A 305 0.87 -8.10 7.16
C TYR A 305 2.27 -8.62 6.90
N ASN A 306 2.66 -9.70 7.58
CA ASN A 306 3.91 -10.39 7.30
C ASN A 306 3.65 -11.87 6.97
N ALA A 307 3.96 -12.25 5.73
CA ALA A 307 3.91 -13.62 5.29
C ALA A 307 5.20 -14.36 5.67
N GLY A 308 5.08 -15.37 6.53
CA GLY A 308 6.14 -16.35 6.75
C GLY A 308 6.47 -17.11 5.46
N SER A 309 7.70 -17.65 5.39
CA SER A 309 8.15 -18.42 4.22
C SER A 309 7.22 -19.60 3.91
N GLY A 310 6.81 -19.77 2.66
CA GLY A 310 5.92 -20.86 2.26
C GLY A 310 4.49 -20.72 2.80
N THR A 311 4.03 -19.49 3.05
CA THR A 311 2.63 -19.22 3.37
C THR A 311 1.75 -19.51 2.16
N ASN A 312 0.64 -20.21 2.36
CA ASN A 312 -0.30 -20.53 1.29
C ASN A 312 -1.75 -20.31 1.73
N PHE A 313 -2.52 -19.60 0.92
CA PHE A 313 -3.97 -19.49 1.08
C PHE A 313 -4.65 -20.38 0.04
N SER A 314 -5.71 -21.08 0.45
CA SER A 314 -6.52 -21.89 -0.44
C SER A 314 -7.93 -21.36 -0.51
N ASN A 315 -8.35 -20.94 -1.69
CA ASN A 315 -9.61 -20.25 -1.92
C ASN A 315 -10.56 -20.97 -2.90
N HIS A 316 -10.16 -22.14 -3.37
CA HIS A 316 -10.95 -22.93 -4.30
C HIS A 316 -12.11 -23.63 -3.57
N ALA A 317 -13.34 -23.25 -3.89
CA ALA A 317 -14.49 -24.06 -3.59
C ALA A 317 -14.46 -25.27 -4.54
N TYR A 318 -14.17 -26.47 -4.01
CA TYR A 318 -13.84 -27.70 -4.77
C TYR A 318 -14.64 -27.93 -6.07
N LYS A 319 -15.93 -27.54 -6.11
CA LYS A 319 -16.80 -27.69 -7.30
C LYS A 319 -17.22 -26.38 -7.99
N MET A 320 -16.99 -25.23 -7.35
CA MET A 320 -17.55 -23.94 -7.76
C MET A 320 -16.48 -22.92 -8.19
N GLY A 321 -15.19 -23.28 -8.14
CA GLY A 321 -14.09 -22.42 -8.55
C GLY A 321 -13.49 -21.58 -7.41
N PRO A 322 -12.57 -20.66 -7.72
CA PRO A 322 -11.87 -19.83 -6.74
C PRO A 322 -12.72 -18.64 -6.26
N MET A 323 -13.75 -18.93 -5.44
CA MET A 323 -14.71 -17.91 -5.00
C MET A 323 -14.55 -17.49 -3.53
N HIS A 324 -13.84 -18.28 -2.73
CA HIS A 324 -13.66 -17.95 -1.32
C HIS A 324 -12.62 -16.86 -1.16
N TRP A 325 -12.70 -16.14 -0.05
CA TRP A 325 -11.70 -15.14 0.29
C TRP A 325 -11.65 -14.89 1.78
N GLY A 326 -10.59 -14.24 2.24
CA GLY A 326 -10.42 -13.92 3.64
C GLY A 326 -9.97 -12.50 3.92
N ILE A 327 -10.12 -12.09 5.17
CA ILE A 327 -9.61 -10.82 5.69
C ILE A 327 -8.67 -11.14 6.84
N LEU A 328 -7.42 -10.76 6.68
CA LEU A 328 -6.41 -10.76 7.72
C LEU A 328 -6.25 -9.30 8.13
N GLU A 329 -6.82 -8.96 9.29
CA GLU A 329 -6.82 -7.59 9.78
C GLU A 329 -5.40 -7.07 10.04
N ARG A 330 -5.30 -5.77 10.31
CA ARG A 330 -4.04 -5.07 10.51
C ARG A 330 -3.07 -5.81 11.42
N GLY A 331 -1.81 -5.93 10.99
CA GLY A 331 -0.71 -6.40 11.83
C GLY A 331 -0.68 -7.92 12.02
N THR A 332 -1.54 -8.64 11.31
CA THR A 332 -1.56 -10.10 11.32
C THR A 332 -0.31 -10.69 10.69
N LYS A 333 -0.01 -11.95 11.04
CA LYS A 333 1.15 -12.66 10.50
C LYS A 333 0.85 -14.12 10.31
N THR A 334 1.56 -14.73 9.38
CA THR A 334 1.66 -16.18 9.27
C THR A 334 3.08 -16.61 9.62
N ALA A 335 3.21 -17.69 10.39
CA ALA A 335 4.49 -18.35 10.57
C ALA A 335 4.91 -19.07 9.28
N SER A 336 6.19 -19.43 9.18
CA SER A 336 6.69 -20.23 8.05
C SER A 336 5.92 -21.55 7.92
N GLY A 337 5.56 -21.91 6.69
CA GLY A 337 4.79 -23.11 6.35
C GLY A 337 3.31 -23.05 6.71
N SER A 338 2.78 -21.87 7.04
CA SER A 338 1.36 -21.73 7.36
C SER A 338 0.47 -21.95 6.15
N TYR A 339 -0.66 -22.59 6.39
CA TYR A 339 -1.70 -22.80 5.39
C TYR A 339 -3.04 -22.33 5.94
N LEU A 340 -3.79 -21.54 5.17
CA LEU A 340 -5.10 -21.03 5.57
C LEU A 340 -6.16 -21.41 4.53
N LEU A 341 -7.19 -22.12 4.96
CA LEU A 341 -8.35 -22.46 4.14
C LEU A 341 -9.40 -21.33 4.19
N MET A 342 -9.63 -20.68 3.05
CA MET A 342 -10.63 -19.62 2.93
C MET A 342 -12.06 -20.19 2.78
N PRO A 343 -13.10 -19.49 3.25
CA PRO A 343 -13.05 -18.15 3.85
C PRO A 343 -12.48 -18.12 5.27
N ALA A 344 -11.77 -17.04 5.59
CA ALA A 344 -11.13 -16.85 6.89
C ALA A 344 -11.14 -15.36 7.28
N THR A 345 -11.39 -15.05 8.54
CA THR A 345 -11.32 -13.69 9.09
C THR A 345 -10.45 -13.71 10.35
N ILE A 346 -9.23 -13.19 10.25
CA ILE A 346 -8.24 -13.23 11.34
C ILE A 346 -8.17 -11.86 12.01
N GLY A 347 -8.39 -11.84 13.32
CA GLY A 347 -8.45 -10.61 14.11
C GLY A 347 -7.12 -9.84 14.18
N THR A 348 -7.20 -8.52 14.39
CA THR A 348 -6.08 -7.58 14.46
C THR A 348 -4.89 -8.12 15.24
N PHE A 349 -3.67 -7.98 14.69
CA PHE A 349 -2.40 -8.41 15.28
C PHE A 349 -2.33 -9.89 15.68
N SER A 350 -3.13 -10.77 15.09
CA SER A 350 -3.05 -12.20 15.39
C SER A 350 -1.99 -12.91 14.55
N VAL A 351 -1.47 -14.03 15.06
CA VAL A 351 -0.44 -14.83 14.39
C VAL A 351 -0.96 -16.25 14.14
N CYS A 352 -0.87 -16.71 12.90
CA CYS A 352 -1.30 -18.04 12.49
C CYS A 352 -0.10 -18.99 12.38
N PHE A 353 -0.24 -20.19 12.94
CA PHE A 353 0.77 -21.24 12.94
C PHE A 353 0.20 -22.54 12.39
N GLY A 354 0.95 -23.17 11.48
CA GLY A 354 0.60 -24.48 10.94
C GLY A 354 -0.53 -24.44 9.91
N LYS A 355 -1.23 -25.56 9.75
CA LYS A 355 -2.27 -25.75 8.73
C LYS A 355 -3.67 -25.51 9.31
N LEU A 356 -4.20 -24.31 9.12
CA LEU A 356 -5.57 -23.95 9.49
C LEU A 356 -6.55 -24.50 8.43
N MET A 357 -7.00 -25.75 8.62
CA MET A 357 -7.90 -26.50 7.73
C MET A 357 -9.41 -26.25 7.94
N HIS A 358 -9.77 -25.21 8.69
CA HIS A 358 -11.16 -24.77 8.91
C HIS A 358 -11.31 -23.32 8.41
N HIS A 359 -12.50 -22.75 8.57
CA HIS A 359 -12.83 -21.38 8.17
C HIS A 359 -12.80 -20.45 9.38
N PRO A 360 -11.62 -19.98 9.82
CA PRO A 360 -11.51 -19.28 11.09
C PRO A 360 -12.19 -17.92 11.08
N ASN A 361 -12.85 -17.54 12.18
CA ASN A 361 -13.26 -16.16 12.44
C ASN A 361 -12.86 -15.76 13.86
N THR A 362 -11.80 -14.97 13.99
CA THR A 362 -11.20 -14.58 15.28
C THR A 362 -11.15 -13.08 15.51
N THR A 363 -11.91 -12.30 14.73
CA THR A 363 -12.06 -10.83 14.90
C THR A 363 -12.48 -10.43 16.33
N ALA A 364 -13.29 -11.27 16.98
CA ALA A 364 -13.72 -11.03 18.36
C ALA A 364 -12.62 -11.22 19.41
N LEU A 365 -11.48 -11.82 19.05
CA LEU A 365 -10.36 -12.15 19.94
C LEU A 365 -9.04 -11.70 19.30
N PRO A 366 -8.76 -10.37 19.26
CA PRO A 366 -7.56 -9.83 18.64
C PRO A 366 -6.29 -10.22 19.40
N PHE A 367 -5.13 -10.02 18.77
CA PHE A 367 -3.81 -10.34 19.30
C PHE A 367 -3.63 -11.83 19.68
N SER A 368 -4.39 -12.71 19.02
CA SER A 368 -4.38 -14.13 19.33
C SER A 368 -3.27 -14.88 18.60
N TYR A 369 -2.77 -15.96 19.19
CA TYR A 369 -2.12 -17.00 18.40
C TYR A 369 -3.16 -18.05 18.00
N LEU A 370 -3.24 -18.37 16.71
CA LEU A 370 -4.00 -19.49 16.17
C LEU A 370 -3.01 -20.58 15.81
N ILE A 371 -3.09 -21.73 16.48
CA ILE A 371 -2.12 -22.81 16.34
C ILE A 371 -2.85 -24.07 15.91
N ALA A 372 -2.52 -24.60 14.73
CA ALA A 372 -2.94 -25.93 14.32
C ALA A 372 -1.94 -26.97 14.81
N GLU A 373 -2.40 -27.85 15.70
CA GLU A 373 -1.66 -29.03 16.16
C GLU A 373 -2.49 -30.29 15.87
N ALA A 374 -1.99 -31.12 14.95
CA ALA A 374 -2.68 -32.31 14.46
C ALA A 374 -4.12 -32.00 13.97
N ASP A 375 -5.13 -32.50 14.67
CA ASP A 375 -6.56 -32.35 14.39
C ASP A 375 -7.23 -31.21 15.19
N LYS A 376 -6.45 -30.48 16.02
CA LYS A 376 -6.98 -29.44 16.91
C LYS A 376 -6.48 -28.06 16.54
N MET A 377 -7.37 -27.08 16.68
CA MET A 377 -7.03 -25.67 16.60
C MET A 377 -7.05 -25.05 17.98
N PHE A 378 -5.88 -24.62 18.43
CA PHE A 378 -5.73 -23.88 19.67
C PHE A 378 -5.78 -22.39 19.41
N LEU A 379 -6.54 -21.70 20.26
CA LEU A 379 -6.55 -20.25 20.31
C LEU A 379 -5.91 -19.80 21.62
N VAL A 380 -4.95 -18.87 21.52
CA VAL A 380 -4.27 -18.26 22.66
C VAL A 380 -4.56 -16.75 22.67
N PRO A 381 -5.68 -16.32 23.27
CA PRO A 381 -6.14 -14.93 23.24
C PRO A 381 -5.16 -13.95 23.86
N GLY A 382 -5.00 -12.78 23.25
CA GLY A 382 -4.18 -11.69 23.77
C GLY A 382 -2.67 -11.99 23.84
N ARG A 383 -2.23 -13.17 23.39
CA ARG A 383 -0.82 -13.61 23.53
C ARG A 383 0.13 -12.64 22.85
N ASN A 384 -0.21 -12.14 21.67
CA ASN A 384 0.69 -11.33 20.88
C ASN A 384 1.01 -9.96 21.52
N ILE A 385 0.15 -9.47 22.44
CA ILE A 385 0.33 -8.19 23.16
C ILE A 385 1.69 -8.15 23.85
N THR A 386 2.12 -9.27 24.44
CA THR A 386 3.30 -9.34 25.29
C THR A 386 4.51 -9.97 24.59
N THR A 387 4.58 -9.91 23.25
CA THR A 387 5.65 -10.58 22.51
C THR A 387 6.71 -9.60 22.04
N VAL A 388 7.96 -10.09 21.94
CA VAL A 388 9.06 -9.36 21.29
C VAL A 388 8.69 -9.01 19.85
N GLY A 389 8.02 -9.94 19.16
CA GLY A 389 7.61 -9.79 17.77
C GLY A 389 6.68 -8.61 17.53
N LEU A 390 5.62 -8.44 18.34
CA LEU A 390 4.73 -7.28 18.23
C LEU A 390 5.46 -5.99 18.60
N TYR A 391 6.15 -5.97 19.74
CA TYR A 391 6.86 -4.79 20.25
C TYR A 391 7.82 -4.19 19.21
N ARG A 392 8.53 -5.07 18.50
CA ARG A 392 9.49 -4.71 17.46
C ARG A 392 8.79 -4.15 16.22
N ASP A 393 7.67 -4.74 15.81
CA ASP A 393 7.03 -4.38 14.54
C ASP A 393 6.30 -3.05 14.62
N ILE A 394 5.59 -2.77 15.71
CA ILE A 394 4.90 -1.48 15.92
C ILE A 394 5.89 -0.29 15.96
N ARG A 395 7.16 -0.53 16.31
CA ARG A 395 8.25 0.46 16.29
C ARG A 395 8.99 0.54 14.96
N LYS A 396 8.91 -0.53 14.15
CA LYS A 396 9.59 -0.61 12.86
C LYS A 396 8.83 0.14 11.77
N TRP A 397 7.51 0.05 11.71
CA TRP A 397 6.76 0.61 10.59
C TRP A 397 6.95 2.12 10.41
N PRO A 398 6.86 2.98 11.44
CA PRO A 398 7.11 4.41 11.27
C PRO A 398 8.54 4.73 10.79
N LYS A 399 9.53 3.92 11.21
CA LYS A 399 10.94 4.08 10.82
C LYS A 399 11.25 3.54 9.43
N ARG A 400 10.34 2.74 8.86
CA ARG A 400 10.44 2.11 7.54
C ARG A 400 9.49 2.73 6.54
N ASP A 401 8.77 3.77 6.90
CA ASP A 401 8.01 4.55 5.92
C ASP A 401 9.02 5.33 5.08
N MET A 402 9.25 4.85 3.86
CA MET A 402 10.21 5.42 2.93
C MET A 402 9.57 6.45 1.99
N ARG A 403 8.28 6.78 2.20
CA ARG A 403 7.56 7.72 1.34
C ARG A 403 7.97 9.16 1.64
N PRO A 404 8.48 9.90 0.64
CA PRO A 404 8.64 11.35 0.75
C PRO A 404 7.34 12.03 1.15
N GLN A 405 7.41 13.07 1.98
CA GLN A 405 6.21 13.73 2.51
C GLN A 405 5.26 14.24 1.41
N GLN A 406 5.79 14.69 0.28
CA GLN A 406 5.02 15.23 -0.84
C GLN A 406 4.33 14.17 -1.69
N SER A 407 4.72 12.89 -1.56
CA SER A 407 4.16 11.78 -2.32
C SER A 407 3.30 10.82 -1.49
N GLN A 408 2.94 11.20 -0.25
CA GLN A 408 2.07 10.39 0.60
C GLN A 408 0.60 10.57 0.21
N LYS A 409 0.08 9.66 -0.62
CA LYS A 409 -1.34 9.60 -1.01
C LYS A 409 -2.18 8.78 -0.02
N SER A 410 -1.64 7.67 0.44
CA SER A 410 -2.30 6.77 1.39
C SER A 410 -2.11 7.25 2.82
N ILE A 411 -3.19 7.34 3.59
CA ILE A 411 -3.14 7.66 5.02
C ILE A 411 -2.69 6.41 5.79
N VAL A 412 -1.71 6.55 6.68
CA VAL A 412 -1.19 5.44 7.49
C VAL A 412 -1.14 5.84 8.96
N ASN A 413 -2.15 5.44 9.73
CA ASN A 413 -2.07 5.52 11.19
C ASN A 413 -1.23 4.36 11.72
N PHE A 414 -0.25 4.64 12.59
CA PHE A 414 0.63 3.61 13.16
C PHE A 414 0.21 3.13 14.56
N ASP A 415 -0.85 3.71 15.13
CA ASP A 415 -1.34 3.36 16.47
C ASP A 415 -1.78 1.87 16.50
N TRP A 416 -1.11 1.06 17.32
CA TRP A 416 -1.47 -0.35 17.52
C TRP A 416 -2.59 -0.54 18.55
N LEU A 417 -2.66 0.35 19.54
CA LEU A 417 -3.82 0.55 20.42
C LEU A 417 -4.55 1.81 19.99
N SER A 418 -5.71 1.62 19.38
CA SER A 418 -6.59 2.66 18.88
C SER A 418 -8.03 2.33 19.25
N PRO A 419 -8.99 3.26 19.12
CA PRO A 419 -10.40 2.93 19.35
C PRO A 419 -10.89 1.69 18.57
N PHE A 420 -10.32 1.43 17.39
CA PHE A 420 -10.55 0.21 16.62
C PHE A 420 -10.09 -1.04 17.39
N SER A 421 -8.79 -1.21 17.61
CA SER A 421 -8.24 -2.43 18.23
C SER A 421 -8.63 -2.57 19.71
N VAL A 422 -8.78 -1.46 20.44
CA VAL A 422 -9.19 -1.46 21.84
C VAL A 422 -10.68 -1.80 21.97
N GLY A 423 -11.51 -1.37 21.03
CA GLY A 423 -12.89 -1.83 20.91
C GLY A 423 -12.99 -3.35 20.76
N GLU A 424 -12.07 -3.96 20.01
CA GLU A 424 -11.97 -5.42 19.89
C GLU A 424 -11.49 -6.09 21.18
N ILE A 425 -10.49 -5.51 21.85
CA ILE A 425 -9.99 -5.97 23.15
C ILE A 425 -11.12 -6.01 24.19
N LEU A 426 -11.96 -4.97 24.25
CA LEU A 426 -13.11 -4.92 25.17
C LEU A 426 -14.09 -6.07 24.93
N ARG A 427 -14.44 -6.32 23.66
CA ARG A 427 -15.32 -7.44 23.28
C ARG A 427 -14.67 -8.77 23.63
N GLY A 428 -13.40 -8.95 23.31
CA GLY A 428 -12.64 -10.15 23.59
C GLY A 428 -12.54 -10.47 25.08
N LYS A 429 -12.21 -9.47 25.91
CA LYS A 429 -12.17 -9.61 27.38
C LYS A 429 -13.51 -10.10 27.92
N LYS A 430 -14.62 -9.48 27.50
CA LYS A 430 -15.97 -9.89 27.92
C LYS A 430 -16.31 -11.31 27.49
N ILE A 431 -15.93 -11.73 26.28
CA ILE A 431 -16.11 -13.11 25.81
C ILE A 431 -15.37 -14.10 26.72
N LEU A 432 -14.10 -13.83 27.03
CA LEU A 432 -13.30 -14.72 27.88
C LEU A 432 -13.84 -14.79 29.32
N GLU A 433 -14.28 -13.67 29.88
CA GLU A 433 -14.91 -13.62 31.21
C GLU A 433 -16.22 -14.42 31.24
N ASN A 434 -17.06 -14.27 30.21
CA ASN A 434 -18.30 -15.04 30.08
C ASN A 434 -18.05 -16.54 29.93
N LEU A 435 -17.04 -16.94 29.13
CA LEU A 435 -16.64 -18.35 29.00
C LEU A 435 -16.18 -18.92 30.35
N ARG A 436 -15.39 -18.13 31.11
CA ARG A 436 -14.94 -18.51 32.45
C ARG A 436 -16.11 -18.69 33.41
N GLN A 437 -17.06 -17.75 33.38
CA GLN A 437 -18.24 -17.79 34.24
C GLN A 437 -19.16 -18.97 33.91
N ALA A 438 -19.37 -19.27 32.63
CA ALA A 438 -20.28 -20.32 32.18
C ALA A 438 -19.73 -21.74 32.45
N SER A 439 -18.44 -21.97 32.19
CA SER A 439 -17.82 -23.31 32.33
C SER A 439 -17.16 -23.56 33.68
N GLY A 440 -16.93 -22.51 34.48
CA GLY A 440 -16.29 -22.57 35.79
C GLY A 440 -14.75 -22.67 35.73
N ASP A 441 -14.09 -22.43 36.87
CA ASP A 441 -12.62 -22.30 36.94
C ASP A 441 -11.85 -23.65 36.93
N ASN A 442 -12.54 -24.77 37.18
CA ASN A 442 -11.94 -26.10 37.34
C ASN A 442 -11.89 -26.93 36.04
N VAL A 443 -11.95 -26.28 34.88
CA VAL A 443 -11.79 -26.93 33.56
C VAL A 443 -10.34 -26.82 33.06
N SER A 444 -9.87 -27.82 32.31
CA SER A 444 -8.54 -27.78 31.67
C SER A 444 -8.53 -26.90 30.43
N SER A 445 -9.65 -26.81 29.71
CA SER A 445 -9.83 -25.99 28.51
C SER A 445 -11.27 -25.53 28.36
N TYR A 446 -11.45 -24.51 27.54
CA TYR A 446 -12.72 -23.93 27.13
C TYR A 446 -12.86 -24.14 25.62
N ASN A 447 -14.09 -24.40 25.15
CA ASN A 447 -14.39 -24.44 23.73
C ASN A 447 -15.01 -23.10 23.32
N TYR A 448 -14.48 -22.50 22.26
CA TYR A 448 -15.02 -21.29 21.65
C TYR A 448 -15.16 -21.56 20.15
N HIS A 449 -16.40 -21.79 19.69
CA HIS A 449 -16.66 -22.33 18.35
C HIS A 449 -15.82 -23.61 18.10
N GLU A 450 -15.07 -23.65 17.01
CA GLU A 450 -14.19 -24.76 16.61
C GLU A 450 -12.81 -24.72 17.29
N TYR A 451 -12.59 -23.83 18.26
CA TYR A 451 -11.29 -23.65 18.92
C TYR A 451 -11.26 -24.13 20.36
N VAL A 452 -10.09 -24.63 20.74
CA VAL A 452 -9.74 -24.97 22.12
C VAL A 452 -8.90 -23.85 22.73
N ILE A 453 -9.35 -23.29 23.85
CA ILE A 453 -8.60 -22.32 24.65
C ILE A 453 -8.21 -22.99 25.96
N ASN A 454 -6.91 -23.20 26.19
CA ASN A 454 -6.43 -23.73 27.46
C ASN A 454 -6.77 -22.79 28.62
N ALA A 455 -7.07 -23.33 29.81
CA ALA A 455 -7.49 -22.50 30.93
C ALA A 455 -6.44 -21.48 31.38
N SER A 456 -5.16 -21.83 31.27
CA SER A 456 -4.05 -20.88 31.49
C SER A 456 -4.02 -19.76 30.45
N SER A 457 -4.27 -20.09 29.17
CA SER A 457 -4.35 -19.12 28.08
C SER A 457 -5.52 -18.17 28.24
N LEU A 458 -6.71 -18.66 28.66
CA LEU A 458 -7.88 -17.82 28.90
C LEU A 458 -7.60 -16.79 30.01
N ARG A 459 -7.07 -17.25 31.16
CA ARG A 459 -6.73 -16.35 32.29
C ARG A 459 -5.69 -15.31 31.91
N LYS A 460 -4.65 -15.72 31.16
CA LYS A 460 -3.64 -14.81 30.63
C LYS A 460 -4.23 -13.82 29.62
N GLY A 461 -5.12 -14.26 28.74
CA GLY A 461 -5.81 -13.40 27.79
C GLY A 461 -6.58 -12.27 28.47
N ILE A 462 -7.37 -12.60 29.52
CA ILE A 462 -8.05 -11.57 30.34
C ILE A 462 -7.04 -10.59 30.95
N LYS A 463 -5.95 -11.12 31.55
CA LYS A 463 -4.88 -10.28 32.13
C LYS A 463 -4.24 -9.35 31.08
N TYR A 464 -3.89 -9.87 29.90
CA TYR A 464 -3.21 -9.11 28.86
C TYR A 464 -4.12 -8.06 28.22
N TYR A 465 -5.41 -8.36 28.06
CA TYR A 465 -6.40 -7.36 27.67
C TYR A 465 -6.58 -6.26 28.71
N ASP A 466 -6.58 -6.59 30.01
CA ASP A 466 -6.63 -5.59 31.09
C ASP A 466 -5.42 -4.65 31.06
N ILE A 467 -4.22 -5.21 30.88
CA ILE A 467 -2.97 -4.45 30.73
C ILE A 467 -3.06 -3.50 29.53
N ALA A 468 -3.50 -3.99 28.37
CA ALA A 468 -3.62 -3.17 27.17
C ALA A 468 -4.63 -2.02 27.32
N LEU A 469 -5.76 -2.26 28.01
CA LEU A 469 -6.77 -1.24 28.30
C LEU A 469 -6.21 -0.10 29.15
N ARG A 470 -5.50 -0.44 30.25
CA ARG A 470 -4.87 0.56 31.13
C ARG A 470 -3.77 1.34 30.42
N ILE A 471 -2.94 0.66 29.61
CA ILE A 471 -1.91 1.31 28.78
C ILE A 471 -2.57 2.31 27.83
N TYR A 472 -3.62 1.91 27.12
CA TYR A 472 -4.31 2.77 26.16
C TYR A 472 -4.92 4.00 26.83
N MET A 473 -5.74 3.80 27.87
CA MET A 473 -6.42 4.90 28.56
C MET A 473 -5.43 5.92 29.11
N GLY A 474 -4.37 5.47 29.79
CA GLY A 474 -3.34 6.38 30.30
C GLY A 474 -2.54 7.08 29.23
N ALA A 475 -2.20 6.39 28.13
CA ALA A 475 -1.46 7.00 27.02
C ALA A 475 -2.27 8.09 26.31
N VAL A 476 -3.58 7.89 26.13
CA VAL A 476 -4.46 8.92 25.56
C VAL A 476 -4.68 10.05 26.55
N LEU A 477 -4.94 9.76 27.83
CA LEU A 477 -5.10 10.76 28.90
C LEU A 477 -3.87 11.67 29.00
N LYS A 478 -2.67 11.08 29.01
CA LYS A 478 -1.39 11.81 28.99
C LYS A 478 -1.26 12.72 27.78
N ARG A 479 -1.67 12.26 26.59
CA ARG A 479 -1.68 13.09 25.37
C ARG A 479 -2.70 14.22 25.45
N ALA A 480 -3.87 13.97 26.03
CA ALA A 480 -4.90 15.00 26.26
C ALA A 480 -4.39 16.15 27.11
N HIS A 481 -3.68 15.84 28.21
CA HIS A 481 -2.99 16.84 29.01
C HIS A 481 -1.91 17.58 28.21
N LYS A 482 -1.04 16.84 27.50
CA LYS A 482 0.08 17.42 26.76
C LYS A 482 -0.34 18.38 25.65
N TRP A 483 -1.45 18.09 24.96
CA TRP A 483 -1.91 18.85 23.80
C TRP A 483 -3.10 19.76 24.10
N GLY A 484 -3.52 19.86 25.38
CA GLY A 484 -4.47 20.87 25.82
C GLY A 484 -5.94 20.60 25.48
N PHE A 485 -6.30 19.36 25.16
CA PHE A 485 -7.69 18.95 24.92
C PHE A 485 -8.29 18.11 26.07
N PHE A 486 -7.62 18.10 27.23
CA PHE A 486 -8.13 17.46 28.44
C PHE A 486 -9.40 18.16 28.94
N GLY A 487 -10.34 17.36 29.44
CA GLY A 487 -11.68 17.80 29.84
C GLY A 487 -12.77 16.99 29.13
N LYS A 488 -14.02 17.35 29.38
CA LYS A 488 -15.15 16.73 28.68
C LYS A 488 -15.00 16.92 27.16
N PRO A 489 -15.15 15.87 26.34
CA PRO A 489 -15.03 15.98 24.89
C PRO A 489 -15.97 17.05 24.31
N GLU A 490 -15.48 17.82 23.35
CA GLU A 490 -16.26 18.86 22.65
C GLU A 490 -17.12 18.29 21.52
N THR A 491 -16.98 17.00 21.21
CA THR A 491 -17.72 16.31 20.15
C THR A 491 -18.20 14.94 20.60
N GLU A 492 -19.36 14.53 20.08
CA GLU A 492 -19.90 13.18 20.20
C GLU A 492 -19.46 12.28 19.02
N THR A 493 -18.82 12.86 17.99
CA THR A 493 -18.24 12.10 16.87
C THR A 493 -17.11 11.21 17.39
N GLY A 494 -17.10 9.96 16.94
CA GLY A 494 -16.10 8.99 17.39
C GLY A 494 -16.53 8.16 18.60
N THR A 495 -17.66 8.45 19.25
CA THR A 495 -18.16 7.63 20.37
C THR A 495 -18.65 6.24 19.93
N GLY A 496 -18.89 6.00 18.64
CA GLY A 496 -19.39 4.72 18.13
C GLY A 496 -18.34 3.62 18.01
N ARG A 497 -18.63 2.64 17.14
CA ARG A 497 -17.62 1.71 16.63
C ARG A 497 -16.66 2.44 15.71
N TRP A 498 -15.47 1.87 15.58
CA TRP A 498 -14.43 2.29 14.65
C TRP A 498 -14.11 1.17 13.69
N ASP A 499 -13.62 1.53 12.51
CA ASP A 499 -13.16 0.63 11.46
C ASP A 499 -11.74 1.01 10.99
N ASP A 500 -11.14 0.15 10.15
CA ASP A 500 -9.85 0.38 9.49
C ASP A 500 -10.02 0.30 7.97
N LEU A 501 -10.01 1.46 7.31
CA LEU A 501 -9.96 1.56 5.84
C LEU A 501 -8.51 1.53 5.37
N SER A 502 -7.87 0.38 5.56
CA SER A 502 -6.51 0.07 5.13
C SER A 502 -5.49 1.19 5.42
N GLY A 503 -5.34 1.51 6.70
CA GLY A 503 -4.41 2.55 7.15
C GLY A 503 -5.11 3.67 7.90
N LEU A 504 -6.30 4.06 7.44
CA LEU A 504 -7.15 5.08 8.07
C LEU A 504 -8.04 4.45 9.14
N LEU A 505 -7.80 4.82 10.39
CA LEU A 505 -8.64 4.48 11.52
C LEU A 505 -9.71 5.57 11.68
N LEU A 506 -10.98 5.18 11.57
CA LEU A 506 -12.09 6.13 11.57
C LEU A 506 -13.32 5.65 12.35
N PRO A 507 -14.16 6.57 12.86
CA PRO A 507 -15.49 6.22 13.34
C PRO A 507 -16.38 5.72 12.20
N VAL A 508 -17.17 4.68 12.47
CA VAL A 508 -18.17 4.17 11.52
C VAL A 508 -19.20 5.24 11.12
N SER A 509 -19.45 6.21 11.99
CA SER A 509 -20.35 7.34 11.68
C SER A 509 -19.82 8.22 10.56
N GLU A 510 -18.52 8.47 10.50
CA GLU A 510 -17.91 9.31 9.47
C GLU A 510 -17.83 8.57 8.14
N GLU A 511 -17.57 7.25 8.19
CA GLU A 511 -17.66 6.40 7.00
C GLU A 511 -19.08 6.40 6.41
N GLN A 512 -20.12 6.34 7.26
CA GLN A 512 -21.50 6.41 6.79
C GLN A 512 -21.83 7.79 6.19
N ARG A 513 -21.37 8.89 6.81
CA ARG A 513 -21.54 10.23 6.23
C ARG A 513 -20.87 10.35 4.87
N LEU A 514 -19.67 9.77 4.71
CA LEU A 514 -18.99 9.74 3.41
C LEU A 514 -19.82 9.01 2.34
N ILE A 515 -20.41 7.86 2.67
CA ILE A 515 -21.32 7.14 1.77
C ILE A 515 -22.50 8.03 1.37
N ASP A 516 -23.15 8.65 2.35
CA ASP A 516 -24.33 9.47 2.13
C ASP A 516 -24.00 10.70 1.27
N ASP A 517 -22.88 11.38 1.54
CA ASP A 517 -22.40 12.56 0.83
C ASP A 517 -22.00 12.27 -0.62
N ILE A 518 -21.40 11.11 -0.91
CA ILE A 518 -21.14 10.67 -2.29
C ILE A 518 -22.46 10.39 -3.01
N LYS A 519 -23.40 9.69 -2.35
CA LYS A 519 -24.67 9.28 -2.97
C LYS A 519 -25.60 10.46 -3.24
N ASN A 520 -25.60 11.46 -2.37
CA ASN A 520 -26.46 12.64 -2.49
C ASN A 520 -25.85 13.76 -3.36
N GLY A 521 -24.59 13.62 -3.78
CA GLY A 521 -23.89 14.61 -4.60
C GLY A 521 -23.30 15.78 -3.82
N SER A 522 -23.09 15.65 -2.50
CA SER A 522 -22.33 16.63 -1.71
C SER A 522 -20.82 16.53 -1.95
N LEU A 523 -20.35 15.37 -2.42
CA LEU A 523 -18.99 15.15 -2.94
C LEU A 523 -19.10 14.78 -4.42
N GLU A 524 -18.68 15.67 -5.30
CA GLU A 524 -18.86 15.58 -6.76
C GLU A 524 -17.55 15.32 -7.51
N THR A 525 -16.40 15.26 -6.83
CA THR A 525 -15.09 14.98 -7.42
C THR A 525 -14.29 13.94 -6.63
N ILE A 526 -13.28 13.34 -7.27
CA ILE A 526 -12.34 12.43 -6.61
C ILE A 526 -11.57 13.16 -5.51
N GLN A 527 -11.13 14.40 -5.77
CA GLN A 527 -10.36 15.19 -4.82
C GLN A 527 -11.16 15.51 -3.56
N GLU A 528 -12.45 15.85 -3.67
CA GLU A 528 -13.31 16.07 -2.49
C GLU A 528 -13.47 14.81 -1.61
N VAL A 529 -13.56 13.62 -2.23
CA VAL A 529 -13.59 12.34 -1.49
C VAL A 529 -12.26 12.09 -0.77
N VAL A 530 -11.13 12.35 -1.44
CA VAL A 530 -9.80 12.23 -0.84
C VAL A 530 -9.60 13.22 0.30
N GLU A 531 -10.01 14.47 0.11
CA GLU A 531 -9.98 15.52 1.15
C GLU A 531 -10.83 15.13 2.36
N ARG A 532 -11.99 14.49 2.17
CA ARG A 532 -12.80 13.99 3.29
C ARG A 532 -12.07 12.89 4.08
N PHE A 533 -11.31 12.00 3.44
CA PHE A 533 -10.46 11.06 4.18
C PHE A 533 -9.39 11.77 5.01
N CYS A 534 -8.76 12.81 4.46
CA CYS A 534 -7.79 13.63 5.17
C CYS A 534 -8.42 14.36 6.36
N GLU A 535 -9.59 14.99 6.17
CA GLU A 535 -10.34 15.66 7.23
C GLU A 535 -10.64 14.73 8.41
N ILE A 536 -11.09 13.50 8.13
CA ILE A 536 -11.35 12.49 9.15
C ILE A 536 -10.06 12.14 9.91
N ASN A 537 -8.94 11.98 9.19
CA ASN A 537 -7.64 11.68 9.79
C ASN A 537 -7.11 12.84 10.64
N ASP A 538 -7.26 14.08 10.19
CA ASP A 538 -6.82 15.28 10.92
C ASP A 538 -7.58 15.42 12.24
N ASN A 539 -8.85 15.00 12.27
CA ASN A 539 -9.67 14.94 13.48
C ASN A 539 -9.48 13.66 14.31
N TYR A 540 -8.64 12.72 13.89
CA TYR A 540 -8.46 11.42 14.55
C TYR A 540 -8.25 11.52 16.06
N ARG A 541 -7.45 12.51 16.51
CA ARG A 541 -7.12 12.68 17.93
C ARG A 541 -8.28 13.22 18.76
N ILE A 542 -9.11 14.08 18.17
CA ILE A 542 -10.32 14.62 18.80
C ILE A 542 -11.34 13.48 18.95
N TYR A 543 -11.57 12.71 17.88
CA TYR A 543 -12.50 11.57 17.92
C TYR A 543 -12.00 10.46 18.86
N GLN A 544 -10.69 10.20 18.87
CA GLN A 544 -10.05 9.27 19.80
C GLN A 544 -10.29 9.69 21.25
N TRP A 545 -10.21 10.99 21.57
CA TRP A 545 -10.48 11.49 22.91
C TRP A 545 -11.94 11.27 23.32
N ALA A 546 -12.90 11.61 22.46
CA ALA A 546 -14.33 11.38 22.72
C ALA A 546 -14.63 9.91 23.05
N TRP A 547 -14.06 8.99 22.27
CA TRP A 547 -14.18 7.55 22.51
C TRP A 547 -13.54 7.12 23.83
N THR A 548 -12.30 7.58 24.08
CA THR A 548 -11.51 7.16 25.25
C THR A 548 -12.09 7.70 26.54
N TYR A 549 -12.59 8.93 26.54
CA TYR A 549 -13.24 9.52 27.71
C TYR A 549 -14.41 8.65 28.17
N ARG A 550 -15.30 8.24 27.25
CA ARG A 550 -16.41 7.33 27.58
C ARG A 550 -15.92 5.98 28.09
N LEU A 551 -14.89 5.41 27.45
CA LEU A 551 -14.27 4.18 27.94
C LEU A 551 -13.75 4.32 29.38
N ILE A 552 -13.09 5.42 29.71
CA ILE A 552 -12.60 5.68 31.08
C ILE A 552 -13.77 5.72 32.06
N LEU A 553 -14.83 6.47 31.74
CA LEU A 553 -16.03 6.54 32.60
C LEU A 553 -16.62 5.14 32.86
N GLU A 554 -16.81 4.35 31.81
CA GLU A 554 -17.36 3.00 31.89
C GLU A 554 -16.44 2.03 32.66
N TYR A 555 -15.12 2.09 32.39
CA TYR A 555 -14.15 1.17 32.98
C TYR A 555 -13.93 1.43 34.47
N TYR A 556 -13.89 2.69 34.89
CA TYR A 556 -13.68 3.07 36.29
C TYR A 556 -14.99 3.25 37.08
N GLY A 557 -16.14 3.24 36.41
CA GLY A 557 -17.45 3.41 37.04
C GLY A 557 -17.68 4.83 37.56
N ILE A 558 -17.13 5.83 36.86
CA ILE A 558 -17.18 7.26 37.23
C ILE A 558 -18.02 8.04 36.21
N THR A 559 -18.55 9.20 36.62
CA THR A 559 -19.39 10.05 35.74
C THR A 559 -18.61 11.16 35.05
N GLU A 560 -17.48 11.56 35.62
CA GLU A 560 -16.55 12.56 35.10
C GLU A 560 -15.15 12.25 35.68
N ILE A 561 -14.08 12.69 35.01
CA ILE A 561 -12.70 12.48 35.47
C ILE A 561 -12.33 13.61 36.45
N THR A 562 -12.23 13.29 37.74
CA THR A 562 -11.70 14.21 38.76
C THR A 562 -10.17 14.18 38.81
N ASP A 563 -9.55 15.10 39.55
CA ASP A 563 -8.08 15.07 39.78
C ASP A 563 -7.62 13.77 40.48
N GLU A 564 -8.46 13.20 41.35
CA GLU A 564 -8.19 11.93 42.01
C GLU A 564 -8.25 10.76 41.01
N ASP A 565 -9.24 10.78 40.11
CA ASP A 565 -9.35 9.78 39.04
C ASP A 565 -8.19 9.90 38.06
N ASP A 566 -7.80 11.11 37.67
CA ASP A 566 -6.65 11.37 36.81
C ASP A 566 -5.36 10.79 37.41
N ALA A 567 -5.11 11.04 38.70
CA ALA A 567 -3.97 10.47 39.41
C ALA A 567 -4.02 8.93 39.47
N ARG A 568 -5.21 8.36 39.73
CA ARG A 568 -5.41 6.90 39.73
C ARG A 568 -5.14 6.28 38.36
N ILE A 569 -5.68 6.85 37.28
CA ILE A 569 -5.50 6.34 35.92
C ILE A 569 -4.03 6.41 35.51
N ARG A 570 -3.31 7.49 35.88
CA ARG A 570 -1.87 7.61 35.66
C ARG A 570 -1.10 6.50 36.39
N GLN A 571 -1.45 6.21 37.64
CA GLN A 571 -0.81 5.13 38.40
C GLN A 571 -1.09 3.75 37.75
N ASP A 572 -2.34 3.48 37.40
CA ASP A 572 -2.76 2.25 36.71
C ASP A 572 -2.04 2.07 35.36
N TYR A 573 -1.80 3.17 34.63
CA TYR A 573 -1.02 3.19 33.40
C TYR A 573 0.44 2.79 33.62
N VAL A 574 1.11 3.38 34.62
CA VAL A 574 2.51 3.07 34.95
C VAL A 574 2.65 1.60 35.35
N GLU A 575 1.77 1.12 36.22
CA GLU A 575 1.76 -0.28 36.66
C GLU A 575 1.53 -1.26 35.49
N ALA A 576 0.54 -0.98 34.64
CA ALA A 576 0.25 -1.80 33.47
C ALA A 576 1.42 -1.82 32.49
N ARG A 577 2.08 -0.67 32.28
CA ARG A 577 3.22 -0.56 31.37
C ARG A 577 4.44 -1.33 31.87
N ARG A 578 4.74 -1.25 33.18
CA ARG A 578 5.79 -2.07 33.81
C ARG A 578 5.48 -3.56 33.72
N ALA A 579 4.22 -3.95 33.95
CA ALA A 579 3.80 -5.34 33.81
C ALA A 579 3.93 -5.84 32.36
N TRP A 580 3.59 -5.01 31.38
CA TRP A 580 3.75 -5.32 29.96
C TRP A 580 5.22 -5.51 29.57
N ILE A 581 6.10 -4.61 29.98
CA ILE A 581 7.55 -4.70 29.75
C ILE A 581 8.13 -5.98 30.38
N ALA A 582 7.70 -6.33 31.60
CA ALA A 582 8.14 -7.54 32.26
C ALA A 582 7.72 -8.82 31.51
N GLU A 583 6.51 -8.85 30.96
CA GLU A 583 6.05 -10.00 30.15
C GLU A 583 6.80 -10.09 28.81
N ILE A 584 7.14 -8.96 28.17
CA ILE A 584 7.98 -8.95 26.96
C ILE A 584 9.40 -9.41 27.27
N ARG A 585 9.98 -8.97 28.40
CA ARG A 585 11.30 -9.42 28.85
C ARG A 585 11.32 -10.94 29.03
N LYS A 586 10.30 -11.49 29.68
CA LYS A 586 10.13 -12.93 29.86
C LYS A 586 9.99 -13.68 28.53
N ASP A 587 9.32 -13.09 27.55
CA ASP A 587 9.22 -13.64 26.20
C ASP A 587 10.59 -13.68 25.53
N ALA A 588 11.37 -12.58 25.61
CA ALA A 588 12.73 -12.50 25.08
C ALA A 588 13.70 -13.50 25.74
N GLU A 589 13.62 -13.63 27.07
CA GLU A 589 14.40 -14.62 27.83
C GLU A 589 14.10 -16.04 27.35
N LYS A 590 12.83 -16.36 27.08
CA LYS A 590 12.44 -17.67 26.57
C LYS A 590 13.03 -17.95 25.17
N GLU A 591 13.00 -16.97 24.26
CA GLU A 591 13.60 -17.11 22.92
C GLU A 591 15.13 -17.31 23.01
N TYR A 592 15.80 -16.62 23.94
CA TYR A 592 17.22 -16.82 24.23
C TYR A 592 17.51 -18.21 24.81
N GLU A 593 16.72 -18.67 25.79
CA GLU A 593 16.84 -20.01 26.39
C GLU A 593 16.61 -21.14 25.38
N MET A 594 15.77 -20.90 24.36
CA MET A 594 15.55 -21.82 23.24
C MET A 594 16.70 -21.87 22.24
N GLY A 595 17.64 -20.91 22.30
CA GLY A 595 18.79 -20.80 21.41
C GLY A 595 18.47 -20.08 20.09
N ASP A 596 17.33 -19.38 20.00
CA ASP A 596 16.90 -18.70 18.77
C ASP A 596 17.60 -17.33 18.58
N VAL A 597 18.21 -16.79 19.63
CA VAL A 597 18.82 -15.45 19.64
C VAL A 597 20.18 -15.49 20.35
N ASP A 598 21.20 -14.87 19.74
CA ASP A 598 22.51 -14.71 20.37
C ASP A 598 22.46 -13.74 21.56
N ARG A 599 23.36 -13.95 22.53
CA ARG A 599 23.41 -13.17 23.78
C ARG A 599 23.48 -11.66 23.56
N GLU A 600 24.28 -11.18 22.61
CA GLU A 600 24.44 -9.75 22.32
C GLU A 600 23.14 -9.11 21.83
N VAL A 601 22.37 -9.83 21.00
CA VAL A 601 21.09 -9.36 20.47
C VAL A 601 20.05 -9.32 21.59
N PHE A 602 20.03 -10.34 22.45
CA PHE A 602 19.16 -10.37 23.62
C PHE A 602 19.48 -9.21 24.59
N GLU A 603 20.75 -9.01 24.96
CA GLU A 603 21.17 -7.94 25.87
C GLU A 603 20.84 -6.56 25.28
N SER A 604 21.11 -6.34 23.99
CA SER A 604 20.73 -5.10 23.30
C SER A 604 19.22 -4.84 23.34
N PHE A 605 18.41 -5.88 23.12
CA PHE A 605 16.96 -5.76 23.19
C PHE A 605 16.47 -5.43 24.61
N VAL A 606 16.98 -6.11 25.64
CA VAL A 606 16.62 -5.85 27.03
C VAL A 606 16.99 -4.42 27.45
N ASN A 607 18.17 -3.94 27.07
CA ASN A 607 18.58 -2.56 27.31
C ASN A 607 17.62 -1.57 26.64
N SER A 608 17.12 -1.89 25.43
CA SER A 608 16.13 -1.04 24.76
C SER A 608 14.78 -0.98 25.48
N LEU A 609 14.41 -2.02 26.24
CA LEU A 609 13.20 -2.02 27.06
C LEU A 609 13.33 -1.14 28.31
N ASP A 610 14.54 -0.96 28.84
CA ASP A 610 14.75 -0.11 30.01
C ASP A 610 14.43 1.36 29.71
N HIS A 611 14.63 1.79 28.46
CA HIS A 611 14.22 3.11 27.97
C HIS A 611 12.70 3.31 27.91
N GLU A 612 11.89 2.26 28.07
CA GLU A 612 10.44 2.45 28.14
C GLU A 612 10.03 3.23 29.39
N ILE A 613 10.83 3.18 30.47
CA ILE A 613 10.60 3.94 31.71
C ILE A 613 10.58 5.46 31.42
N ASP A 614 11.33 5.92 30.41
CA ASP A 614 11.41 7.35 30.04
C ASP A 614 10.06 7.93 29.61
N PHE A 615 9.12 7.09 29.16
CA PHE A 615 7.78 7.52 28.76
C PHE A 615 6.73 7.38 29.89
N GLU A 616 7.15 7.05 31.12
CA GLU A 616 6.26 7.08 32.30
C GLU A 616 5.89 8.51 32.68
N ASN A 617 6.81 9.48 32.52
CA ASN A 617 6.64 10.90 32.90
C ASN A 617 5.93 11.74 31.85
#